data_AF-A0A1S3YEF8-F1
#
_entry.id   AF-A0A1S3YEF8-F1
#
_cell.length_a   1.000
_cell.length_b   1.000
_cell.length_c   1.000
_cell.angle_alpha   90.00
_cell.angle_beta   90.00
_cell.angle_gamma   90.00
#
_symmetry.space_group_name_H-M   'P 1'
#
loop_
_entity.id
_entity.type
_entity.pdbx_description
1 polymer ?
#
loop_
_entity_poly.entity_id
_entity_poly.type
_entity_poly.pdbx_seq_one_letter_code
_entity_poly.pdbx_strand_id
1 'polypeptide(L)'
;MAMTYFLSSLLFLAIINGIHAVNYSVTIKTASGARFDRDIGGQYTLQTLDSATNFICNDILKINCPINRKDVQHISIFVADDMDGDDVAYQDNNEIQVNSRYIEGYSGDVKREITGVLYHEMTHVWQWKGNGQATQGLVEGVADYVRLKAGFAPSHWVMSGQGSSWDQGYDVTARFLDYCNSLKDGFVVELNKKMRDAYSDSYFCDMLGKSVDQLWEDYKVKVRPRVIPNHGAKVDRGAHDLETDQDRDRPGSIPSTIEGNLPSQITESRNIRNWTRIMAEIPARIKKRLIN
;
A
#
# COMPACT_ATOMS: atom_id res chain seq x y z
N MET A 1 13.39 -12.07 -45.66
CA MET A 1 13.26 -11.74 -44.22
C MET A 1 12.29 -10.58 -44.11
N ALA A 2 11.23 -10.71 -43.33
CA ALA A 2 10.33 -9.60 -43.04
C ALA A 2 10.81 -8.88 -41.78
N MET A 3 11.15 -7.59 -41.88
CA MET A 3 11.40 -6.76 -40.70
C MET A 3 10.06 -6.29 -40.15
N THR A 4 9.63 -6.87 -39.03
CA THR A 4 8.52 -6.38 -38.23
C THR A 4 8.96 -5.15 -37.45
N TYR A 5 8.59 -3.96 -37.94
CA TYR A 5 8.75 -2.72 -37.19
C TYR A 5 7.67 -2.66 -36.10
N PHE A 6 8.09 -2.64 -34.82
CA PHE A 6 7.20 -2.26 -33.73
C PHE A 6 6.94 -0.75 -33.81
N LEU A 7 5.71 -0.36 -34.14
CA LEU A 7 5.28 1.03 -33.96
C LEU A 7 5.03 1.28 -32.47
N SER A 8 5.93 2.04 -31.82
CA SER A 8 5.64 2.64 -30.53
C SER A 8 4.64 3.78 -30.71
N SER A 9 3.39 3.58 -30.30
CA SER A 9 2.34 4.60 -30.40
C SER A 9 2.29 5.46 -29.14
N LEU A 10 2.98 6.60 -29.15
CA LEU A 10 2.74 7.67 -28.18
C LEU A 10 1.41 8.36 -28.49
N LEU A 11 0.39 8.14 -27.64
CA LEU A 11 -0.86 8.88 -27.70
C LEU A 11 -0.88 9.97 -26.61
N PHE A 12 -0.97 11.23 -27.03
CA PHE A 12 -1.15 12.38 -26.15
C PHE A 12 -2.63 12.76 -26.08
N LEU A 13 -3.16 12.89 -24.86
CA LEU A 13 -4.50 13.43 -24.63
C LEU A 13 -4.37 14.76 -23.88
N ALA A 14 -4.69 15.87 -24.57
CA ALA A 14 -4.66 17.20 -23.98
C ALA A 14 -6.09 17.71 -23.77
N ILE A 15 -6.54 17.81 -22.52
CA ILE A 15 -7.79 18.47 -22.15
C ILE A 15 -7.45 19.86 -21.63
N ILE A 16 -7.81 20.89 -22.40
CA ILE A 16 -7.49 22.28 -22.08
C ILE A 16 -8.57 22.84 -21.14
N ASN A 17 -8.18 23.26 -19.93
CA ASN A 17 -8.91 24.27 -19.15
C ASN A 17 -8.07 24.84 -17.98
N GLY A 18 -7.52 26.04 -18.15
CA GLY A 18 -7.34 27.09 -17.13
C GLY A 18 -6.44 26.87 -15.89
N ILE A 19 -6.06 25.64 -15.56
CA ILE A 19 -5.19 25.28 -14.44
C ILE A 19 -4.02 24.48 -15.04
N HIS A 20 -2.81 24.56 -14.47
CA HIS A 20 -1.62 23.85 -14.96
C HIS A 20 -1.88 22.33 -15.07
N ALA A 21 -2.32 21.91 -16.25
CA ALA A 21 -2.68 20.54 -16.56
C ALA A 21 -1.39 19.71 -16.62
N VAL A 22 -1.38 18.63 -15.85
CA VAL A 22 -0.25 17.71 -15.82
C VAL A 22 -0.38 16.83 -17.05
N ASN A 23 0.63 16.84 -17.92
CA ASN A 23 0.67 15.92 -19.05
C ASN A 23 1.05 14.52 -18.56
N TYR A 24 0.50 13.50 -19.18
CA TYR A 24 0.80 12.11 -18.88
C TYR A 24 1.24 11.39 -20.15
N SER A 25 2.24 10.51 -20.02
CA SER A 25 2.61 9.58 -21.09
C SER A 25 2.83 8.18 -20.54
N VAL A 26 2.42 7.17 -21.30
CA VAL A 26 2.69 5.75 -21.00
C VAL A 26 3.54 5.20 -22.13
N THR A 27 4.69 4.61 -21.79
CA THR A 27 5.57 3.92 -22.74
C THR A 27 5.76 2.48 -22.30
N ILE A 28 5.48 1.54 -23.19
CA ILE A 28 5.70 0.11 -22.96
C ILE A 28 7.00 -0.24 -23.67
N LYS A 29 8.03 -0.62 -22.91
CA LYS A 29 9.39 -0.83 -23.43
C LYS A 29 9.64 -2.24 -23.95
N THR A 30 8.72 -3.18 -23.75
CA THR A 30 9.05 -4.62 -23.79
C THR A 30 8.06 -5.49 -24.54
N ALA A 31 8.54 -6.66 -25.01
CA ALA A 31 7.70 -7.72 -25.57
C ALA A 31 6.82 -8.42 -24.51
N SER A 32 7.14 -8.25 -23.23
CA SER A 32 6.41 -8.73 -22.05
C SER A 32 5.30 -7.79 -21.58
N GLY A 33 5.03 -6.69 -22.30
CA GLY A 33 3.89 -5.80 -22.03
C GLY A 33 2.52 -6.37 -22.46
N ALA A 34 2.46 -7.57 -23.04
CA ALA A 34 1.26 -8.12 -23.67
C ALA A 34 0.05 -8.21 -22.72
N ARG A 35 0.25 -8.62 -21.46
CA ARG A 35 -0.81 -8.62 -20.45
C ARG A 35 -1.18 -7.22 -19.97
N PHE A 36 -0.22 -6.29 -19.90
CA PHE A 36 -0.54 -4.89 -19.60
C PHE A 36 -1.47 -4.32 -20.66
N ASP A 37 -1.15 -4.48 -21.95
CA ASP A 37 -2.00 -3.97 -23.04
C ASP A 37 -3.38 -4.63 -23.07
N ARG A 38 -3.46 -5.95 -22.81
CA ARG A 38 -4.71 -6.72 -22.85
C ARG A 38 -5.63 -6.45 -21.66
N ASP A 39 -5.09 -6.47 -20.44
CA ASP A 39 -5.90 -6.48 -19.21
C ASP A 39 -6.04 -5.06 -18.60
N ILE A 40 -5.08 -4.16 -18.86
CA ILE A 40 -5.03 -2.81 -18.27
C ILE A 40 -5.28 -1.76 -19.35
N GLY A 41 -4.36 -1.65 -20.31
CA GLY A 41 -4.37 -0.76 -21.47
C GLY A 41 -3.89 0.65 -21.18
N GLY A 42 -2.99 1.19 -22.02
CA GLY A 42 -2.38 2.51 -21.80
C GLY A 42 -3.37 3.68 -21.67
N GLN A 43 -4.53 3.63 -22.35
CA GLN A 43 -5.58 4.65 -22.19
C GLN A 43 -6.21 4.65 -20.80
N TYR A 44 -6.46 3.48 -20.23
CA TYR A 44 -6.94 3.36 -18.86
C TYR A 44 -5.88 3.85 -17.87
N THR A 45 -4.61 3.52 -18.10
CA THR A 45 -3.51 4.05 -17.28
C THR A 45 -3.47 5.57 -17.29
N LEU A 46 -3.56 6.24 -18.45
CA LEU A 46 -3.63 7.71 -18.51
C LEU A 46 -4.80 8.29 -17.69
N GLN A 47 -5.98 7.67 -17.76
CA GLN A 47 -7.16 8.07 -16.95
C GLN A 47 -6.93 7.84 -15.45
N THR A 48 -6.27 6.74 -15.07
CA THR A 48 -5.89 6.44 -13.69
C THR A 48 -4.88 7.46 -13.13
N LEU A 49 -3.93 7.94 -13.93
CA LEU A 49 -2.96 8.95 -13.49
C LEU A 49 -3.64 10.30 -13.22
N ASP A 50 -4.55 10.73 -14.09
CA ASP A 50 -5.33 11.95 -13.86
C ASP A 50 -6.25 11.82 -12.64
N SER A 51 -6.93 10.67 -12.50
CA SER A 51 -7.78 10.36 -11.34
C SER A 51 -6.98 10.34 -10.04
N ALA A 52 -5.77 9.75 -10.05
CA ALA A 52 -4.86 9.71 -8.91
C ALA A 52 -4.35 11.12 -8.55
N THR A 53 -3.87 11.91 -9.52
CA THR A 53 -3.45 13.31 -9.30
C THR A 53 -4.58 14.14 -8.69
N ASN A 54 -5.80 14.04 -9.23
CA ASN A 54 -6.93 14.79 -8.69
C ASN A 54 -7.26 14.35 -7.25
N PHE A 55 -7.33 13.05 -6.98
CA PHE A 55 -7.58 12.52 -5.63
C PHE A 55 -6.49 12.92 -4.62
N ILE A 56 -5.22 12.79 -5.00
CA ILE A 56 -4.07 13.13 -4.16
C ILE A 56 -4.03 14.64 -3.90
N CYS A 57 -4.09 15.47 -4.93
CA CYS A 57 -3.94 16.91 -4.80
C CYS A 57 -5.17 17.60 -4.19
N ASN A 58 -6.38 17.16 -4.50
CA ASN A 58 -7.62 17.84 -4.08
C ASN A 58 -8.20 17.25 -2.79
N ASP A 59 -8.21 15.93 -2.65
CA ASP A 59 -8.97 15.26 -1.58
C ASP A 59 -8.08 14.87 -0.38
N ILE A 60 -6.92 14.24 -0.65
CA ILE A 60 -6.07 13.67 0.41
C ILE A 60 -5.00 14.63 0.95
N LEU A 61 -4.25 15.32 0.09
CA LEU A 61 -3.15 16.21 0.50
C LEU A 61 -3.52 17.71 0.44
N LYS A 62 -4.62 18.07 -0.23
CA LYS A 62 -5.14 19.45 -0.37
C LYS A 62 -4.07 20.47 -0.83
N ILE A 63 -3.23 20.05 -1.76
CA ILE A 63 -2.17 20.84 -2.43
C ILE A 63 -2.58 21.31 -3.83
N ASN A 64 -3.88 21.60 -4.03
CA ASN A 64 -4.41 22.10 -5.30
C ASN A 64 -3.95 23.52 -5.66
N CYS A 65 -3.51 24.31 -4.67
CA CYS A 65 -2.91 25.62 -4.90
C CYS A 65 -1.44 25.48 -5.38
N PRO A 66 -1.05 26.02 -6.55
CA PRO A 66 0.29 25.82 -7.12
C PRO A 66 1.47 26.17 -6.20
N ILE A 67 1.33 27.15 -5.31
CA ILE A 67 2.39 27.57 -4.38
C ILE A 67 2.70 26.54 -3.27
N ASN A 68 1.74 25.65 -3.00
CA ASN A 68 1.82 24.57 -2.00
C ASN A 68 2.14 23.21 -2.63
N ARG A 69 2.13 23.13 -3.97
CA ARG A 69 2.41 21.93 -4.77
C ARG A 69 3.84 21.99 -5.32
N LYS A 70 4.38 20.84 -5.70
CA LYS A 70 5.54 20.78 -6.60
C LYS A 70 5.15 21.27 -8.00
N ASP A 71 6.09 21.90 -8.71
CA ASP A 71 5.93 22.21 -10.13
C ASP A 71 6.22 20.96 -10.98
N VAL A 72 5.16 20.21 -11.27
CA VAL A 72 5.20 19.00 -12.11
C VAL A 72 4.27 19.22 -13.29
N GLN A 73 4.85 19.25 -14.49
CA GLN A 73 4.16 19.57 -15.74
C GLN A 73 3.95 18.33 -16.63
N HIS A 74 4.71 17.27 -16.39
CA HIS A 74 4.65 16.01 -17.11
C HIS A 74 5.02 14.84 -16.20
N ILE A 75 4.28 13.73 -16.28
CA ILE A 75 4.56 12.47 -15.57
C ILE A 75 4.62 11.32 -16.58
N SER A 76 5.67 10.50 -16.50
CA SER A 76 5.93 9.40 -17.43
C SER A 76 5.81 8.04 -16.74
N ILE A 77 4.97 7.15 -17.27
CA ILE A 77 4.94 5.74 -16.88
C ILE A 77 5.71 4.91 -17.90
N PHE A 78 6.55 4.02 -17.40
CA PHE A 78 7.28 3.06 -18.18
C PHE A 78 6.94 1.65 -17.72
N VAL A 79 6.44 0.81 -18.63
CA VAL A 79 6.18 -0.61 -18.38
C VAL A 79 7.35 -1.41 -18.94
N ALA A 80 8.08 -2.12 -18.08
CA ALA A 80 9.40 -2.68 -18.40
C ALA A 80 9.70 -4.00 -17.67
N ASP A 81 10.63 -4.82 -18.18
CA ASP A 81 11.08 -6.10 -17.59
C ASP A 81 12.55 -6.07 -17.17
N ASP A 82 13.30 -5.07 -17.64
CA ASP A 82 14.70 -4.78 -17.30
C ASP A 82 14.86 -3.95 -16.02
N MET A 83 13.80 -3.78 -15.23
CA MET A 83 13.88 -3.19 -13.88
C MET A 83 14.78 -4.05 -12.98
N ASP A 84 15.77 -3.41 -12.35
CA ASP A 84 16.65 -4.06 -11.38
C ASP A 84 15.85 -4.54 -10.15
N GLY A 85 15.94 -5.83 -9.85
CA GLY A 85 15.28 -6.45 -8.69
C GLY A 85 13.89 -7.03 -8.94
N ASP A 86 13.16 -7.18 -7.83
CA ASP A 86 11.85 -7.84 -7.73
C ASP A 86 10.71 -6.85 -7.39
N ASP A 87 10.99 -5.54 -7.40
CA ASP A 87 10.01 -4.50 -7.05
C ASP A 87 8.86 -4.44 -8.07
N VAL A 88 7.67 -4.12 -7.58
CA VAL A 88 6.44 -4.07 -8.39
C VAL A 88 6.41 -2.81 -9.26
N ALA A 89 6.78 -1.69 -8.67
CA ALA A 89 6.97 -0.40 -9.30
C ALA A 89 7.96 0.42 -8.46
N TYR A 90 8.45 1.53 -9.01
CA TYR A 90 9.10 2.58 -8.23
C TYR A 90 8.98 3.94 -8.94
N GLN A 91 9.01 5.00 -8.13
CA GLN A 91 9.02 6.41 -8.56
C GLN A 91 10.44 6.99 -8.52
N ASP A 92 10.88 7.60 -9.62
CA ASP A 92 12.07 8.47 -9.67
C ASP A 92 11.71 9.80 -10.35
N ASN A 93 11.96 10.93 -9.68
CA ASN A 93 11.52 12.27 -10.10
C ASN A 93 10.03 12.32 -10.52
N ASN A 94 9.73 12.53 -11.80
CA ASN A 94 8.37 12.51 -12.34
C ASN A 94 8.13 11.27 -13.24
N GLU A 95 8.96 10.25 -13.10
CA GLU A 95 8.86 8.97 -13.80
C GLU A 95 8.47 7.87 -12.82
N ILE A 96 7.67 6.91 -13.29
CA ILE A 96 7.32 5.69 -12.56
C ILE A 96 7.62 4.51 -13.48
N GLN A 97 8.45 3.58 -13.01
CA GLN A 97 8.67 2.30 -13.69
C GLN A 97 7.72 1.26 -13.09
N VAL A 98 7.09 0.42 -13.91
CA VAL A 98 6.16 -0.64 -13.50
C VAL A 98 6.60 -1.97 -14.10
N ASN A 99 6.75 -2.98 -13.25
CA ASN A 99 7.38 -4.24 -13.60
C ASN A 99 6.43 -5.16 -14.37
N SER A 100 6.64 -5.27 -15.68
CA SER A 100 5.87 -6.15 -16.55
C SER A 100 6.00 -7.63 -16.18
N ARG A 101 7.13 -8.08 -15.60
CA ARG A 101 7.27 -9.45 -15.07
C ARG A 101 6.30 -9.72 -13.93
N TYR A 102 6.08 -8.73 -13.06
CA TYR A 102 5.08 -8.81 -11.99
C TYR A 102 3.66 -8.87 -12.58
N ILE A 103 3.35 -8.00 -13.56
CA ILE A 103 2.04 -7.97 -14.24
C ILE A 103 1.73 -9.31 -14.89
N GLU A 104 2.67 -9.88 -15.64
CA GLU A 104 2.52 -11.21 -16.27
C GLU A 104 2.31 -12.30 -15.22
N GLY A 105 3.06 -12.30 -14.12
CA GLY A 105 2.95 -13.27 -13.03
C GLY A 105 1.75 -13.12 -12.08
N TYR A 106 1.06 -11.98 -12.07
CA TYR A 106 0.05 -11.68 -11.04
C TYR A 106 -1.20 -12.55 -11.13
N SER A 107 -1.62 -13.18 -10.03
CA SER A 107 -2.85 -13.96 -9.97
C SER A 107 -4.03 -13.12 -9.45
N GLY A 108 -5.15 -13.15 -10.19
CA GLY A 108 -6.35 -12.35 -9.88
C GLY A 108 -6.47 -11.08 -10.72
N ASP A 109 -7.16 -10.07 -10.18
CA ASP A 109 -7.45 -8.81 -10.85
C ASP A 109 -6.22 -7.88 -10.90
N VAL A 110 -5.38 -8.11 -11.91
CA VAL A 110 -4.15 -7.33 -12.16
C VAL A 110 -4.46 -5.87 -12.47
N LYS A 111 -5.64 -5.56 -13.03
CA LYS A 111 -6.05 -4.18 -13.33
C LYS A 111 -6.29 -3.41 -12.04
N ARG A 112 -7.00 -4.00 -11.08
CA ARG A 112 -7.21 -3.42 -9.76
C ARG A 112 -5.91 -3.30 -8.96
N GLU A 113 -5.03 -4.31 -9.04
CA GLU A 113 -3.72 -4.25 -8.36
C GLU A 113 -2.88 -3.08 -8.86
N ILE A 114 -2.62 -3.02 -10.17
CA ILE A 114 -1.80 -1.97 -10.77
C ILE A 114 -2.46 -0.59 -10.63
N THR A 115 -3.79 -0.49 -10.57
CA THR A 115 -4.46 0.77 -10.20
C THR A 115 -4.08 1.21 -8.79
N GLY A 116 -4.09 0.29 -7.82
CA GLY A 116 -3.63 0.58 -6.45
C GLY A 116 -2.16 0.98 -6.38
N VAL A 117 -1.28 0.28 -7.10
CA VAL A 117 0.14 0.61 -7.21
C VAL A 117 0.34 2.00 -7.82
N LEU A 118 -0.38 2.35 -8.89
CA LEU A 118 -0.28 3.69 -9.48
C LEU A 118 -0.72 4.79 -8.51
N TYR A 119 -1.73 4.57 -7.67
CA TYR A 119 -2.10 5.54 -6.62
C TYR A 119 -0.98 5.70 -5.56
N HIS A 120 -0.27 4.62 -5.22
CA HIS A 120 0.90 4.66 -4.34
C HIS A 120 2.04 5.47 -4.98
N GLU A 121 2.51 5.10 -6.17
CA GLU A 121 3.63 5.75 -6.86
C GLU A 121 3.36 7.23 -7.20
N MET A 122 2.12 7.54 -7.64
CA MET A 122 1.70 8.93 -7.87
C MET A 122 1.72 9.76 -6.59
N THR A 123 1.54 9.15 -5.42
CA THR A 123 1.66 9.86 -4.15
C THR A 123 3.12 10.27 -3.89
N HIS A 124 4.10 9.43 -4.24
CA HIS A 124 5.51 9.81 -4.13
C HIS A 124 5.91 11.00 -5.02
N VAL A 125 5.33 11.10 -6.22
CA VAL A 125 5.49 12.28 -7.09
C VAL A 125 4.99 13.54 -6.37
N TRP A 126 3.80 13.51 -5.77
CA TRP A 126 3.16 14.70 -5.21
C TRP A 126 3.55 15.06 -3.77
N GLN A 127 3.79 14.08 -2.90
CA GLN A 127 3.98 14.30 -1.47
C GLN A 127 5.32 14.96 -1.14
N TRP A 128 5.34 15.76 -0.08
CA TRP A 128 6.58 16.31 0.46
C TRP A 128 7.27 15.26 1.35
N LYS A 129 8.59 15.07 1.15
CA LYS A 129 9.39 14.03 1.83
C LYS A 129 10.26 14.60 2.97
N GLY A 130 9.87 15.72 3.58
CA GLY A 130 10.60 16.32 4.70
C GLY A 130 11.98 16.87 4.34
N ASN A 131 12.21 17.28 3.08
CA ASN A 131 13.55 17.53 2.54
C ASN A 131 14.54 16.36 2.81
N GLY A 132 14.07 15.12 2.66
CA GLY A 132 14.83 13.90 2.91
C GLY A 132 14.97 13.50 4.38
N GLN A 133 14.37 14.25 5.31
CA GLN A 133 14.42 13.97 6.76
C GLN A 133 13.30 13.06 7.25
N ALA A 134 12.21 12.90 6.48
CA ALA A 134 11.15 11.96 6.82
C ALA A 134 11.67 10.51 6.75
N THR A 135 11.29 9.66 7.70
CA THR A 135 11.66 8.24 7.65
C THR A 135 11.06 7.58 6.41
N GLN A 136 11.78 6.63 5.81
CA GLN A 136 11.29 5.97 4.58
C GLN A 136 9.92 5.34 4.82
N GLY A 137 9.69 4.69 5.96
CA GLY A 137 8.40 4.09 6.24
C GLY A 137 7.26 5.10 6.50
N LEU A 138 7.55 6.35 6.92
CA LEU A 138 6.52 7.39 6.86
C LEU A 138 6.20 7.78 5.40
N VAL A 139 7.22 7.89 4.56
CA VAL A 139 7.09 8.21 3.12
C VAL A 139 6.29 7.12 2.37
N GLU A 140 6.58 5.83 2.61
CA GLU A 140 5.80 4.68 2.10
C GLU A 140 4.38 4.65 2.70
N GLY A 141 4.28 4.93 4.01
CA GLY A 141 3.01 4.87 4.74
C GLY A 141 2.00 5.91 4.29
N VAL A 142 2.44 7.10 3.86
CA VAL A 142 1.53 8.12 3.26
C VAL A 142 1.08 7.69 1.86
N ALA A 143 1.95 7.05 1.07
CA ALA A 143 1.59 6.50 -0.24
C ALA A 143 0.55 5.36 -0.13
N ASP A 144 0.74 4.43 0.82
CA ASP A 144 -0.25 3.40 1.09
C ASP A 144 -1.48 3.92 1.86
N TYR A 145 -1.38 5.05 2.58
CA TYR A 145 -2.57 5.75 3.10
C TYR A 145 -3.43 6.27 1.96
N VAL A 146 -2.86 6.90 0.92
CA VAL A 146 -3.62 7.27 -0.28
C VAL A 146 -4.27 6.05 -0.92
N ARG A 147 -3.51 4.97 -1.16
CA ARG A 147 -4.03 3.71 -1.72
C ARG A 147 -5.16 3.11 -0.88
N LEU A 148 -5.08 3.22 0.44
CA LEU A 148 -6.13 2.83 1.38
C LEU A 148 -7.39 3.69 1.20
N LYS A 149 -7.27 5.02 1.22
CA LYS A 149 -8.42 5.93 1.10
C LYS A 149 -9.07 5.87 -0.29
N ALA A 150 -8.31 5.57 -1.33
CA ALA A 150 -8.82 5.30 -2.68
C ALA A 150 -9.55 3.95 -2.80
N GLY A 151 -9.55 3.12 -1.75
CA GLY A 151 -10.23 1.81 -1.76
C GLY A 151 -9.48 0.73 -2.53
N PHE A 152 -8.16 0.85 -2.72
CA PHE A 152 -7.29 -0.10 -3.43
C PHE A 152 -6.35 -0.90 -2.52
N ALA A 153 -6.65 -0.98 -1.21
CA ALA A 153 -6.01 -1.90 -0.30
C ALA A 153 -6.24 -3.38 -0.75
N PRO A 154 -5.17 -4.16 -1.01
CA PRO A 154 -5.26 -5.60 -1.23
C PRO A 154 -5.77 -6.37 -0.01
N SER A 155 -6.29 -7.58 -0.25
CA SER A 155 -6.79 -8.47 0.81
C SER A 155 -5.71 -9.07 1.70
N HIS A 156 -4.45 -9.05 1.27
CA HIS A 156 -3.30 -9.57 2.02
C HIS A 156 -2.66 -8.53 2.96
N TRP A 157 -3.11 -7.27 2.90
CA TRP A 157 -2.62 -6.22 3.81
C TRP A 157 -2.95 -6.53 5.26
N VAL A 158 -2.06 -6.07 6.14
CA VAL A 158 -2.19 -6.22 7.59
C VAL A 158 -3.50 -5.62 8.11
N MET A 159 -4.04 -6.28 9.14
CA MET A 159 -5.17 -5.75 9.89
C MET A 159 -4.71 -4.62 10.82
N SER A 160 -5.61 -3.68 11.13
CA SER A 160 -5.32 -2.60 12.07
C SER A 160 -4.76 -3.13 13.40
N GLY A 161 -3.62 -2.59 13.83
CA GLY A 161 -2.90 -2.99 15.05
C GLY A 161 -1.84 -4.07 14.88
N GLN A 162 -1.66 -4.61 13.69
CA GLN A 162 -0.48 -5.41 13.36
C GLN A 162 0.74 -4.50 13.08
N GLY A 163 1.91 -5.09 12.82
CA GLY A 163 3.19 -4.37 12.70
C GLY A 163 3.86 -4.04 14.04
N SER A 164 5.14 -3.68 14.00
CA SER A 164 6.01 -3.45 15.17
C SER A 164 6.26 -1.99 15.51
N SER A 165 6.34 -1.10 14.52
CA SER A 165 6.54 0.34 14.71
C SER A 165 5.58 1.17 13.85
N TRP A 166 5.38 2.43 14.23
CA TRP A 166 4.52 3.37 13.52
C TRP A 166 5.08 3.75 12.15
N ASP A 167 6.40 3.69 11.98
CA ASP A 167 7.18 4.02 10.78
C ASP A 167 7.67 2.78 10.03
N GLN A 168 7.03 1.62 10.22
CA GLN A 168 7.43 0.38 9.55
C GLN A 168 7.32 0.46 8.02
N GLY A 169 6.49 1.35 7.48
CA GLY A 169 6.20 1.48 6.06
C GLY A 169 4.84 0.93 5.68
N TYR A 170 4.49 1.18 4.42
CA TYR A 170 3.39 0.54 3.70
C TYR A 170 2.07 0.50 4.49
N ASP A 171 1.37 -0.62 4.40
CA ASP A 171 0.08 -0.89 5.04
C ASP A 171 0.07 -0.69 6.58
N VAL A 172 1.14 -1.07 7.29
CA VAL A 172 1.26 -0.87 8.75
C VAL A 172 1.15 0.62 9.09
N THR A 173 1.99 1.45 8.47
CA THR A 173 2.00 2.90 8.72
C THR A 173 0.73 3.55 8.17
N ALA A 174 0.22 3.12 7.01
CA ALA A 174 -1.03 3.62 6.43
C ALA A 174 -2.23 3.45 7.38
N ARG A 175 -2.35 2.29 8.05
CA ARG A 175 -3.41 2.02 9.04
C ARG A 175 -3.26 2.88 10.30
N PHE A 176 -2.04 3.21 10.71
CA PHE A 176 -1.79 4.14 11.81
C PHE A 176 -2.11 5.59 11.44
N LEU A 177 -1.76 6.03 10.23
CA LEU A 177 -2.13 7.36 9.73
C LEU A 177 -3.65 7.53 9.60
N ASP A 178 -4.39 6.47 9.25
CA ASP A 178 -5.86 6.46 9.25
C ASP A 178 -6.44 6.59 10.67
N TYR A 179 -5.80 5.96 11.67
CA TYR A 179 -6.12 6.21 13.08
C TYR A 179 -5.85 7.66 13.48
N CYS A 180 -4.67 8.23 13.15
CA CYS A 180 -4.36 9.63 13.45
C CYS A 180 -5.35 10.61 12.78
N ASN A 181 -5.76 10.35 11.53
CA ASN A 181 -6.79 11.15 10.86
C ASN A 181 -8.18 10.96 11.47
N SER A 182 -8.47 9.82 12.12
CA SER A 182 -9.71 9.63 12.89
C SER A 182 -9.75 10.43 14.20
N LEU A 183 -8.58 10.77 14.77
CA LEU A 183 -8.47 11.67 15.93
C LEU A 183 -8.59 13.15 15.54
N LYS A 184 -8.12 13.51 14.34
CA LYS A 184 -8.18 14.86 13.79
C LYS A 184 -8.30 14.80 12.27
N ASP A 185 -9.47 15.17 11.75
CA ASP A 185 -9.64 15.22 10.30
C ASP A 185 -8.65 16.22 9.66
N GLY A 186 -8.11 15.85 8.50
CA GLY A 186 -7.03 16.57 7.85
C GLY A 186 -5.65 16.39 8.48
N PHE A 187 -5.44 15.43 9.39
CA PHE A 187 -4.11 15.14 9.96
C PHE A 187 -3.05 14.94 8.87
N VAL A 188 -3.33 14.11 7.86
CA VAL A 188 -2.37 13.81 6.78
C VAL A 188 -2.12 15.02 5.86
N VAL A 189 -3.12 15.90 5.69
CA VAL A 189 -2.99 17.18 4.97
C VAL A 189 -1.96 18.08 5.67
N GLU A 190 -2.15 18.32 6.98
CA GLU A 190 -1.26 19.19 7.75
C GLU A 190 0.12 18.55 7.98
N LEU A 191 0.20 17.21 8.06
CA LEU A 191 1.49 16.50 8.07
C LEU A 191 2.26 16.72 6.77
N ASN A 192 1.66 16.46 5.61
CA ASN A 192 2.30 16.69 4.30
C ASN A 192 2.72 18.15 4.10
N LYS A 193 1.88 19.10 4.53
CA LYS A 193 2.18 20.54 4.51
C LYS A 193 3.35 20.91 5.41
N LYS A 194 3.46 20.34 6.62
CA LYS A 194 4.62 20.49 7.50
C LYS A 194 5.89 19.85 6.91
N MET A 195 5.75 18.74 6.18
CA MET A 195 6.85 18.03 5.50
C MET A 195 7.46 18.76 4.29
N ARG A 196 6.97 19.95 3.93
CA ARG A 196 7.45 20.71 2.76
C ARG A 196 8.95 20.94 2.75
N ASP A 197 9.49 21.43 3.87
CA ASP A 197 10.87 21.92 3.96
C ASP A 197 11.73 21.19 5.01
N ALA A 198 11.12 20.41 5.93
CA ALA A 198 11.79 19.65 6.99
C ALA A 198 10.87 18.54 7.56
N TYR A 199 11.40 17.65 8.42
CA TYR A 199 10.60 16.70 9.20
C TYR A 199 11.03 16.60 10.67
N SER A 200 10.05 16.35 11.55
CA SER A 200 10.26 16.04 12.97
C SER A 200 9.07 15.24 13.50
N ASP A 201 9.33 14.18 14.28
CA ASP A 201 8.28 13.42 14.99
C ASP A 201 7.44 14.29 15.94
N SER A 202 7.97 15.44 16.36
CA SER A 202 7.23 16.43 17.15
C SER A 202 5.96 16.93 16.46
N TYR A 203 5.87 16.84 15.13
CA TYR A 203 4.69 17.27 14.36
C TYR A 203 3.42 16.49 14.76
N PHE A 204 3.56 15.23 15.21
CA PHE A 204 2.45 14.46 15.78
C PHE A 204 1.94 15.11 17.08
N CYS A 205 2.86 15.54 17.95
CA CYS A 205 2.54 16.21 19.21
C CYS A 205 1.94 17.61 18.97
N ASP A 206 2.51 18.39 18.05
CA ASP A 206 1.97 19.70 17.65
C ASP A 206 0.51 19.63 17.20
N MET A 207 0.11 18.51 16.57
CA MET A 207 -1.21 18.35 15.97
C MET A 207 -2.23 17.60 16.84
N LEU A 208 -1.79 16.63 17.64
CA LEU A 208 -2.62 15.69 18.39
C LEU A 208 -2.37 15.71 19.93
N GLY A 209 -1.40 16.49 20.41
CA GLY A 209 -1.10 16.65 21.84
C GLY A 209 -0.38 15.46 22.51
N LYS A 210 0.15 14.52 21.73
CA LYS A 210 0.87 13.31 22.18
C LYS A 210 2.05 13.01 21.27
N SER A 211 3.12 12.40 21.79
CA SER A 211 4.22 11.92 20.93
C SER A 211 3.75 10.83 19.98
N VAL A 212 4.47 10.62 18.88
CA VAL A 212 4.14 9.56 17.91
C VAL A 212 4.12 8.17 18.56
N ASP A 213 5.03 7.89 19.50
CA ASP A 213 5.05 6.63 20.26
C ASP A 213 3.82 6.47 21.17
N GLN A 214 3.37 7.53 21.83
CA GLN A 214 2.15 7.49 22.65
C GLN A 214 0.91 7.23 21.79
N LEU A 215 0.83 7.86 20.61
CA LEU A 215 -0.25 7.64 19.66
C LEU A 215 -0.21 6.22 19.08
N TRP A 216 0.97 5.66 18.85
CA TRP A 216 1.16 4.28 18.43
C TRP A 216 0.66 3.30 19.49
N GLU A 217 1.03 3.48 20.76
CA GLU A 217 0.51 2.64 21.85
C GLU A 217 -1.02 2.80 22.03
N ASP A 218 -1.56 4.02 21.94
CA ASP A 218 -3.01 4.25 21.96
C ASP A 218 -3.71 3.53 20.80
N TYR A 219 -3.16 3.59 19.59
CA TYR A 219 -3.64 2.86 18.41
C TYR A 219 -3.66 1.35 18.68
N LYS A 220 -2.53 0.80 19.15
CA LYS A 220 -2.37 -0.62 19.48
C LYS A 220 -3.31 -1.07 20.58
N VAL A 221 -3.69 -0.21 21.53
CA VAL A 221 -4.74 -0.48 22.53
C VAL A 221 -6.14 -0.40 21.92
N LYS A 222 -6.42 0.64 21.12
CA LYS A 222 -7.75 0.93 20.53
C LYS A 222 -8.27 -0.20 19.63
N VAL A 223 -7.37 -0.85 18.89
CA VAL A 223 -7.71 -1.87 17.88
C VAL A 223 -7.48 -3.31 18.35
N ARG A 224 -7.02 -3.53 19.60
CA ARG A 224 -6.91 -4.88 20.18
C ARG A 224 -8.26 -5.60 20.09
N PRO A 225 -8.32 -6.82 19.55
CA PRO A 225 -9.51 -7.66 19.64
C PRO A 225 -9.93 -7.79 21.10
N ARG A 226 -11.21 -7.53 21.39
CA ARG A 226 -11.75 -7.64 22.74
C ARG A 226 -11.82 -9.13 23.10
N VAL A 227 -10.78 -9.63 23.77
CA VAL A 227 -10.79 -10.98 24.35
C VAL A 227 -11.88 -10.99 25.43
N ILE A 228 -13.05 -11.51 25.09
CA ILE A 228 -14.10 -11.79 26.07
C ILE A 228 -13.59 -12.98 26.87
N PRO A 229 -13.31 -12.84 28.19
CA PRO A 229 -12.88 -13.97 28.98
C PRO A 229 -14.06 -14.93 29.08
N ASN A 230 -13.86 -16.17 28.63
CA ASN A 230 -14.87 -17.21 28.74
C ASN A 230 -15.04 -17.57 30.22
N HIS A 231 -15.92 -16.85 30.90
CA HIS A 231 -16.33 -17.13 32.27
C HIS A 231 -17.14 -18.43 32.23
N GLY A 232 -16.43 -19.55 32.35
CA GLY A 232 -17.00 -20.87 32.22
C GLY A 232 -18.21 -21.01 33.13
N ALA A 233 -19.38 -21.16 32.51
CA ALA A 233 -20.63 -21.37 33.22
C ALA A 233 -20.52 -22.68 34.01
N LYS A 234 -20.35 -22.59 35.33
CA LYS A 234 -20.55 -23.72 36.22
C LYS A 234 -22.03 -24.11 36.14
N VAL A 235 -22.31 -25.18 35.39
CA VAL A 235 -23.63 -25.83 35.41
C VAL A 235 -23.75 -26.54 36.74
N ASP A 236 -24.35 -25.86 37.72
CA ASP A 236 -24.68 -26.44 39.01
C ASP A 236 -25.87 -27.39 38.82
N ARG A 237 -25.60 -28.69 38.75
CA ARG A 237 -26.61 -29.71 38.50
C ARG A 237 -27.21 -30.18 39.82
N GLY A 238 -28.10 -29.36 40.36
CA GLY A 238 -29.01 -29.77 41.44
C GLY A 238 -29.93 -30.89 40.97
N ALA A 239 -30.14 -31.89 41.83
CA ALA A 239 -30.92 -33.08 41.49
C ALA A 239 -32.42 -32.80 41.42
N HIS A 240 -33.12 -33.55 40.56
CA HIS A 240 -34.45 -34.04 40.86
C HIS A 240 -34.75 -35.31 40.06
N ASP A 241 -35.09 -36.38 40.78
CA ASP A 241 -35.50 -37.65 40.19
C ASP A 241 -36.94 -37.56 39.65
N LEU A 242 -37.23 -38.34 38.59
CA LEU A 242 -38.47 -39.09 38.40
C LEU A 242 -38.30 -40.13 37.29
N GLU A 243 -39.13 -41.17 37.32
CA GLU A 243 -38.81 -42.53 36.86
C GLU A 243 -39.58 -42.95 35.58
N THR A 244 -39.30 -44.18 35.10
CA THR A 244 -39.98 -45.01 34.08
C THR A 244 -39.63 -44.82 32.60
N ASP A 245 -39.70 -45.84 31.72
CA ASP A 245 -39.31 -47.28 31.79
C ASP A 245 -39.31 -47.86 30.35
N GLN A 246 -38.50 -48.89 30.04
CA GLN A 246 -38.53 -49.77 28.85
C GLN A 246 -38.35 -49.13 27.43
N ASP A 247 -37.75 -49.77 26.39
CA ASP A 247 -37.01 -51.03 26.19
C ASP A 247 -36.38 -51.03 24.75
N ARG A 248 -35.41 -51.94 24.48
CA ARG A 248 -34.92 -52.50 23.17
C ARG A 248 -33.69 -51.94 22.41
N ASP A 249 -32.66 -52.78 22.48
CA ASP A 249 -31.50 -53.01 21.60
C ASP A 249 -31.67 -52.85 20.07
N ARG A 250 -30.62 -52.34 19.37
CA ARG A 250 -29.58 -53.17 18.69
C ARG A 250 -28.49 -52.34 17.94
N PRO A 251 -27.32 -52.94 17.58
CA PRO A 251 -26.07 -52.19 17.33
C PRO A 251 -25.51 -52.21 15.88
N GLY A 252 -24.52 -51.33 15.64
CA GLY A 252 -23.55 -51.35 14.53
C GLY A 252 -23.13 -49.92 14.13
N SER A 253 -21.92 -49.56 13.69
CA SER A 253 -20.59 -50.18 13.57
C SER A 253 -19.70 -49.13 12.87
N ILE A 254 -18.50 -48.86 13.40
CA ILE A 254 -17.45 -47.92 12.91
C ILE A 254 -16.78 -48.55 11.66
N PRO A 255 -16.44 -47.86 10.53
CA PRO A 255 -15.23 -46.99 10.35
C PRO A 255 -15.39 -45.81 9.32
N SER A 256 -14.42 -44.92 9.01
CA SER A 256 -13.22 -44.36 9.70
C SER A 256 -12.63 -43.15 8.93
N THR A 257 -11.90 -42.27 9.61
CA THR A 257 -10.67 -41.52 9.19
C THR A 257 -10.46 -41.04 7.74
N ILE A 258 -10.29 -39.72 7.53
CA ILE A 258 -9.00 -39.12 7.08
C ILE A 258 -8.80 -37.77 7.79
N GLU A 259 -7.76 -37.66 8.62
CA GLU A 259 -7.17 -36.38 9.03
C GLU A 259 -6.20 -35.89 7.95
N GLY A 260 -6.22 -34.58 7.65
CA GLY A 260 -5.30 -33.94 6.72
C GLY A 260 -4.66 -32.71 7.34
N ASN A 261 -3.52 -32.88 8.00
CA ASN A 261 -2.75 -31.76 8.55
C ASN A 261 -2.30 -30.78 7.46
N LEU A 262 -2.74 -29.52 7.53
CA LEU A 262 -2.10 -28.41 6.82
C LEU A 262 -0.92 -27.89 7.66
N PRO A 263 0.33 -27.88 7.15
CA PRO A 263 1.45 -27.24 7.84
C PRO A 263 1.32 -25.72 7.75
N SER A 264 0.97 -25.08 8.86
CA SER A 264 0.96 -23.62 9.01
C SER A 264 2.39 -23.08 9.23
N GLN A 265 3.18 -22.92 8.15
CA GLN A 265 4.45 -22.19 8.21
C GLN A 265 4.81 -21.47 6.89
N ILE A 266 4.38 -20.20 6.76
CA ILE A 266 5.23 -19.13 6.22
C ILE A 266 4.91 -17.83 7.00
N THR A 267 5.69 -17.56 8.04
CA THR A 267 5.81 -16.24 8.66
C THR A 267 7.30 -15.90 8.84
N GLU A 268 7.60 -14.59 8.86
CA GLU A 268 8.89 -13.95 9.21
C GLU A 268 10.02 -13.81 8.16
N SER A 269 10.42 -12.55 7.98
CA SER A 269 11.82 -12.07 8.03
C SER A 269 12.78 -12.18 6.82
N ARG A 270 12.30 -12.29 5.58
CA ARG A 270 13.21 -12.15 4.41
C ARG A 270 13.55 -10.72 3.97
N ASN A 271 12.67 -9.73 4.17
CA ASN A 271 12.88 -8.43 3.53
C ASN A 271 13.97 -7.54 4.19
N ILE A 272 14.12 -7.57 5.53
CA ILE A 272 15.07 -6.68 6.24
C ILE A 272 16.54 -7.01 5.93
N ARG A 273 16.89 -8.28 5.67
CA ARG A 273 18.28 -8.71 5.44
C ARG A 273 18.83 -8.37 4.05
N ASN A 274 17.99 -8.03 3.08
CA ASN A 274 18.46 -7.62 1.75
C ASN A 274 18.92 -6.15 1.72
N TRP A 275 18.20 -5.23 2.38
CA TRP A 275 18.47 -3.78 2.30
C TRP A 275 19.87 -3.38 2.77
N THR A 276 20.37 -3.94 3.88
CA THR A 276 21.74 -3.67 4.35
C THR A 276 22.81 -4.18 3.38
N ARG A 277 22.51 -5.23 2.59
CA ARG A 277 23.42 -5.79 1.59
C ARG A 277 23.40 -4.99 0.29
N ILE A 278 22.21 -4.64 -0.20
CA ILE A 278 22.00 -3.78 -1.37
C ILE A 278 22.73 -2.43 -1.17
N MET A 279 22.58 -1.80 0.00
CA MET A 279 23.30 -0.57 0.33
C MET A 279 24.82 -0.73 0.46
N ALA A 280 25.35 -1.93 0.66
CA ALA A 280 26.79 -2.19 0.69
C ALA A 280 27.40 -2.37 -0.72
N GLU A 281 26.63 -2.87 -1.68
CA GLU A 281 27.08 -3.23 -3.03
C GLU A 281 27.02 -2.04 -4.04
N ILE A 282 26.30 -0.95 -3.73
CA ILE A 282 26.21 0.24 -4.60
C ILE A 282 27.51 1.07 -4.61
N PRO A 283 28.14 1.31 -5.79
CA PRO A 283 29.33 2.16 -5.92
C PRO A 283 29.14 3.59 -5.40
N ALA A 284 30.15 4.14 -4.73
CA ALA A 284 30.09 5.44 -4.05
C ALA A 284 29.69 6.64 -4.94
N ARG A 285 29.82 6.54 -6.26
CA ARG A 285 29.36 7.56 -7.22
C ARG A 285 27.83 7.64 -7.35
N ILE A 286 27.11 6.56 -7.09
CA ILE A 286 25.63 6.51 -7.16
C ILE A 286 25.01 7.01 -5.85
N LYS A 287 25.64 6.72 -4.70
CA LYS A 287 25.20 7.21 -3.37
C LYS A 287 25.08 8.74 -3.26
N LYS A 288 25.78 9.51 -4.12
CA LYS A 288 25.71 10.98 -4.16
C LYS A 288 24.62 11.54 -5.11
N ARG A 289 23.81 10.68 -5.73
CA ARG A 289 22.66 11.07 -6.59
C ARG A 289 21.30 10.65 -6.04
N LEU A 290 21.24 9.94 -4.91
CA LEU A 290 20.01 9.52 -4.23
C LEU A 290 19.66 10.42 -3.02
N ILE A 291 20.27 11.60 -2.91
CA ILE A 291 20.14 12.53 -1.76
C ILE A 291 19.94 13.98 -2.27
N ASN A 292 19.40 14.17 -3.47
CA ASN A 292 18.98 15.45 -4.05
C ASN A 292 17.64 15.24 -4.78
#